data_AF-A0A2N1XTC4-F1
#
_entry.id   AF-A0A2N1XTC4-F1
#
_cell.length_a   1.000
_cell.length_b   1.000
_cell.length_c   1.000
_cell.angle_alpha   90.00
_cell.angle_beta   90.00
_cell.angle_gamma   90.00
#
_symmetry.space_group_name_H-M   'P 1'
#
loop_
_entity.id
_entity.type
_entity.pdbx_description
1 polymer ?
#
loop_
_entity_poly.entity_id
_entity_poly.type
_entity_poly.pdbx_seq_one_letter_code
_entity_poly.pdbx_strand_id
1 'polypeptide(L)'
;MGKNYYRYQNAGSQPARGVFLILVIFVLGGCAATTKIDEDGNEVVLVDPYENVNRKIYHFNGKVDEYVAAPVSSAYRYITPQFVQTGVANFFGNLKTINTVLNDMMQAKFQQGAEDTGRFLVNSTVGLLGLFDVASEIGLEQHEEDFDQTLSVWGVPSGSYLVLPFIGPSTTRGVPGAIFDTAANPASYVGVPVQLVQMLNTRANAEGALKFVDEAALDPYVFTREAFLQWRHFMAKDGAVELEGDDLMDFEDELMDDADDTQAETAAPGGDTKAVEDEKAKGYKLKLSPELPTPANTDTKAKIAPQVQ
;
A
#
# COMPACT_ATOMS: atom_id res chain seq x y z
N MET A 1 56.27 -0.60 -48.50
CA MET A 1 55.15 0.11 -47.83
C MET A 1 54.15 -0.92 -47.32
N GLY A 2 54.36 -1.44 -46.11
CA GLY A 2 53.44 -2.38 -45.44
C GLY A 2 52.53 -1.60 -44.48
N LYS A 3 51.22 -1.72 -44.65
CA LYS A 3 50.23 -1.10 -43.76
C LYS A 3 50.04 -2.00 -42.54
N ASN A 4 50.47 -1.51 -41.38
CA ASN A 4 50.20 -2.10 -40.07
C ASN A 4 48.74 -1.83 -39.70
N TYR A 5 47.94 -2.88 -39.53
CA TYR A 5 46.62 -2.80 -38.91
C TYR A 5 46.77 -3.00 -37.40
N TYR A 6 46.44 -1.98 -36.62
CA TYR A 6 46.31 -2.10 -35.16
C TYR A 6 44.99 -2.82 -34.83
N ARG A 7 45.09 -3.98 -34.18
CA ARG A 7 43.99 -4.64 -33.48
C ARG A 7 43.57 -3.76 -32.29
N TYR A 8 42.34 -3.25 -32.29
CA TYR A 8 41.69 -2.82 -31.05
C TYR A 8 41.21 -4.07 -30.30
N GLN A 9 41.86 -4.35 -29.16
CA GLN A 9 41.29 -5.25 -28.15
C GLN A 9 40.15 -4.52 -27.46
N ASN A 10 38.93 -5.04 -27.57
CA ASN A 10 37.80 -4.62 -26.75
C ASN A 10 38.06 -5.07 -25.30
N ALA A 11 38.59 -4.18 -24.47
CA ALA A 11 38.53 -4.33 -23.03
C ALA A 11 37.07 -4.12 -22.61
N GLY A 12 36.32 -5.22 -22.45
CA GLY A 12 34.95 -5.18 -21.99
C GLY A 12 34.88 -4.57 -20.59
N SER A 13 34.43 -3.32 -20.49
CA SER A 13 33.92 -2.76 -19.25
C SER A 13 32.70 -3.60 -18.87
N GLN A 14 32.79 -4.28 -17.73
CA GLN A 14 31.74 -5.13 -17.17
C GLN A 14 31.07 -4.38 -16.00
N PRO A 15 30.35 -3.25 -16.22
CA PRO A 15 29.64 -2.58 -15.13
C PRO A 15 28.59 -3.52 -14.50
N ALA A 16 28.09 -4.49 -15.27
CA ALA A 16 27.14 -5.52 -14.82
C ALA A 16 27.71 -6.41 -13.70
N ARG A 17 29.02 -6.69 -13.68
CA ARG A 17 29.64 -7.52 -12.63
C ARG A 17 29.74 -6.78 -11.29
N GLY A 18 30.00 -5.47 -11.33
CA GLY A 18 30.03 -4.62 -10.14
C GLY A 18 28.64 -4.45 -9.51
N VAL A 19 27.63 -4.20 -10.35
CA VAL A 19 26.22 -4.08 -9.91
C VAL A 19 25.73 -5.40 -9.31
N PHE A 20 26.04 -6.53 -9.95
CA PHE A 20 25.67 -7.86 -9.44
C PHE A 20 26.32 -8.16 -8.07
N LEU A 21 27.60 -7.83 -7.89
CA LEU A 21 28.28 -8.02 -6.60
C LEU A 21 27.71 -7.13 -5.49
N ILE A 22 27.35 -5.87 -5.80
CA ILE A 22 26.70 -4.98 -4.84
C ILE A 22 25.32 -5.53 -4.45
N LEU A 23 24.54 -6.00 -5.43
CA LEU A 23 23.20 -6.56 -5.20
C LEU A 23 23.26 -7.84 -4.35
N VAL A 24 24.25 -8.71 -4.58
CA VAL A 24 24.48 -9.92 -3.76
C VAL A 24 24.91 -9.57 -2.33
N ILE A 25 25.72 -8.52 -2.14
CA ILE A 25 26.12 -8.06 -0.79
C ILE A 25 24.91 -7.49 -0.02
N PHE A 26 24.01 -6.77 -0.71
CA PHE A 26 22.75 -6.32 -0.11
C PHE A 26 21.84 -7.48 0.30
N VAL A 27 21.74 -8.53 -0.53
CA VAL A 27 20.94 -9.73 -0.24
C VAL A 27 21.51 -10.51 0.95
N LEU A 28 22.84 -10.64 1.05
CA LEU A 28 23.49 -11.35 2.17
C LEU A 28 23.46 -10.59 3.49
N GLY A 29 23.42 -9.25 3.47
CA GLY A 29 23.25 -8.43 4.67
C GLY A 29 21.84 -8.50 5.29
N GLY A 30 20.83 -8.91 4.51
CA GLY A 30 19.44 -9.03 4.97
C GLY A 30 19.20 -10.19 5.94
N CYS A 31 20.03 -11.25 5.92
CA CYS A 31 19.86 -12.40 6.81
C CYS A 31 20.22 -12.13 8.29
N ALA A 32 20.74 -10.94 8.63
CA ALA A 32 21.13 -10.59 9.98
C ALA A 32 20.19 -9.57 10.67
N ALA A 33 19.06 -9.21 10.05
CA ALA A 33 18.07 -8.36 10.69
C ALA A 33 17.40 -9.15 11.84
N THR A 34 17.78 -8.85 13.08
CA THR A 34 17.19 -9.49 14.26
C THR A 34 15.80 -8.91 14.47
N THR A 35 14.79 -9.69 14.16
CA THR A 35 13.43 -9.36 14.51
C THR A 35 13.27 -9.46 16.03
N LYS A 36 12.83 -8.38 16.68
CA LYS A 36 12.34 -8.49 18.05
C LYS A 36 10.87 -8.89 17.97
N ILE A 37 10.55 -9.99 18.62
CA ILE A 37 9.18 -10.46 18.80
C ILE A 37 8.79 -10.03 20.24
N ASP A 38 7.65 -9.39 20.45
CA ASP A 38 7.12 -9.13 21.80
C ASP A 38 6.67 -10.44 22.48
N GLU A 39 6.22 -10.34 23.72
CA GLU A 39 5.67 -11.48 24.47
C GLU A 39 4.42 -12.08 23.79
N ASP A 40 3.80 -11.34 22.87
CA ASP A 40 2.55 -11.68 22.17
C ASP A 40 2.78 -12.27 20.76
N GLY A 41 4.03 -12.36 20.29
CA GLY A 41 4.35 -12.98 19.01
C GLY A 41 4.34 -12.04 17.80
N ASN A 42 4.18 -10.73 18.01
CA ASN A 42 4.15 -9.70 16.98
C ASN A 42 5.56 -9.16 16.68
N GLU A 43 5.76 -8.71 15.44
CA GLU A 43 7.03 -8.14 14.96
C GLU A 43 7.23 -6.72 15.53
N VAL A 44 7.90 -6.59 16.68
CA VAL A 44 8.20 -5.30 17.32
C VAL A 44 9.36 -4.61 16.60
N VAL A 45 9.05 -3.90 15.52
CA VAL A 45 10.02 -3.03 14.83
C VAL A 45 10.10 -1.68 15.55
N LEU A 46 10.52 -1.66 16.82
CA LEU A 46 10.58 -0.41 17.61
C LEU A 46 11.87 0.41 17.42
N VAL A 47 12.86 -0.10 16.69
CA VAL A 47 14.06 0.67 16.38
C VAL A 47 14.41 0.48 14.91
N ASP A 48 14.18 1.53 14.12
CA ASP A 48 14.68 1.60 12.74
C ASP A 48 16.22 1.63 12.76
N PRO A 49 16.91 0.54 12.39
CA PRO A 49 18.38 0.49 12.47
C PRO A 49 19.07 1.46 11.52
N TYR A 50 18.35 1.91 10.48
CA TYR A 50 18.86 2.74 9.40
C TYR A 50 18.26 4.15 9.42
N GLU A 51 17.69 4.59 10.54
CA GLU A 51 16.96 5.86 10.64
C GLU A 51 17.74 7.05 10.08
N ASN A 52 19.04 7.15 10.40
CA ASN A 52 19.89 8.24 9.91
C ASN A 52 20.02 8.26 8.39
N VAL A 53 20.02 7.10 7.74
CA VAL A 53 20.09 6.98 6.28
C VAL A 53 18.71 7.18 5.68
N ASN A 54 17.70 6.53 6.25
CA ASN A 54 16.31 6.60 5.83
C ASN A 54 15.79 8.04 5.86
N ARG A 55 16.02 8.80 6.93
CA ARG A 55 15.66 10.23 7.01
C ARG A 55 16.34 11.07 5.93
N LYS A 56 17.62 10.83 5.63
CA LYS A 56 18.32 11.56 4.56
C LYS A 56 17.71 11.28 3.18
N ILE A 57 17.38 10.02 2.90
CA ILE A 57 16.74 9.64 1.65
C ILE A 57 15.30 10.17 1.61
N TYR A 58 14.58 10.14 2.73
CA TYR A 58 13.26 10.73 2.86
C TYR A 58 13.28 12.22 2.51
N HIS A 59 14.22 12.99 3.08
CA HIS A 59 14.39 14.40 2.71
C HIS A 59 14.82 14.61 1.26
N PHE A 60 15.64 13.72 0.70
CA PHE A 60 15.99 13.76 -0.72
C PHE A 60 14.74 13.57 -1.59
N ASN A 61 13.94 12.54 -1.32
CA ASN A 61 12.68 12.27 -2.01
C ASN A 61 11.71 13.45 -1.88
N GLY A 62 11.56 14.01 -0.67
CA GLY A 62 10.73 15.19 -0.43
C GLY A 62 11.15 16.40 -1.27
N LYS A 63 12.45 16.66 -1.41
CA LYS A 63 12.94 17.72 -2.31
C LYS A 63 12.66 17.41 -3.79
N VAL A 64 12.89 16.17 -4.22
CA VAL A 64 12.57 15.78 -5.60
C VAL A 64 11.07 15.96 -5.87
N ASP A 65 10.22 15.62 -4.91
CA ASP A 65 8.78 15.83 -5.00
C ASP A 65 8.44 17.32 -5.09
N GLU A 66 8.90 18.13 -4.13
CA GLU A 66 8.66 19.57 -4.04
C GLU A 66 9.06 20.32 -5.33
N TYR A 67 10.25 20.03 -5.86
CA TYR A 67 10.79 20.76 -7.01
C TYR A 67 10.41 20.19 -8.37
N VAL A 68 10.02 18.91 -8.45
CA VAL A 68 9.79 18.22 -9.73
C VAL A 68 8.44 17.54 -9.79
N ALA A 69 8.15 16.57 -8.92
CA ALA A 69 6.96 15.74 -9.09
C ALA A 69 5.66 16.50 -8.75
N ALA A 70 5.65 17.29 -7.68
CA ALA A 70 4.52 18.13 -7.28
C ALA A 70 4.11 19.17 -8.34
N PRO A 71 5.01 20.00 -8.90
CA PRO A 71 4.62 20.97 -9.94
C PRO A 71 4.17 20.28 -11.23
N VAL A 72 4.83 19.20 -11.66
CA VAL A 72 4.46 18.50 -12.91
C VAL A 72 3.13 17.76 -12.75
N SER A 73 2.88 17.10 -11.61
CA SER A 73 1.60 16.44 -11.32
C SER A 73 0.46 17.45 -11.16
N SER A 74 0.72 18.62 -10.54
CA SER A 74 -0.25 19.71 -10.46
C SER A 74 -0.64 20.23 -11.85
N ALA A 75 0.34 20.40 -12.74
CA ALA A 75 0.08 20.77 -14.14
C ALA A 75 -0.74 19.70 -14.87
N TYR A 76 -0.41 18.42 -14.67
CA TYR A 76 -1.18 17.30 -15.21
C TYR A 76 -2.64 17.33 -14.72
N ARG A 77 -2.87 17.52 -13.42
CA ARG A 77 -4.22 17.62 -12.83
C ARG A 77 -5.00 18.82 -13.36
N TYR A 78 -4.31 19.94 -13.62
CA TYR A 78 -4.92 21.14 -14.16
C TYR A 78 -5.40 20.97 -15.61
N ILE A 79 -4.61 20.30 -16.46
CA ILE A 79 -4.95 20.12 -17.88
C ILE A 79 -5.84 18.91 -18.17
N THR A 80 -5.84 17.91 -17.27
CA THR A 80 -6.47 16.62 -17.51
C THR A 80 -7.81 16.53 -16.75
N PRO A 81 -8.96 16.34 -17.43
CA PRO A 81 -10.24 16.17 -16.76
C PRO A 81 -10.28 14.94 -15.85
N GLN A 82 -11.09 14.99 -14.79
CA GLN A 82 -11.19 13.91 -13.80
C GLN A 82 -11.47 12.54 -14.43
N PHE A 83 -12.38 12.45 -15.42
CA PHE A 83 -12.71 11.17 -16.07
C PHE A 83 -11.50 10.53 -16.78
N VAL A 84 -10.57 11.35 -17.29
CA VAL A 84 -9.34 10.85 -17.92
C VAL A 84 -8.38 10.35 -16.83
N GLN A 85 -8.23 11.08 -15.72
CA GLN A 85 -7.39 10.65 -14.59
C GLN A 85 -7.88 9.33 -14.01
N THR A 86 -9.19 9.18 -13.84
CA THR A 86 -9.83 7.93 -13.42
C THR A 86 -9.61 6.82 -14.44
N GLY A 87 -9.82 7.08 -15.74
CA GLY A 87 -9.59 6.08 -16.78
C GLY A 87 -8.13 5.59 -16.84
N VAL A 88 -7.17 6.51 -16.66
CA VAL A 88 -5.74 6.17 -16.54
C VAL A 88 -5.48 5.32 -15.30
N ALA A 89 -6.05 5.68 -14.14
CA ALA A 89 -5.92 4.90 -12.92
C ALA A 89 -6.48 3.49 -13.09
N ASN A 90 -7.67 3.36 -13.67
CA ASN A 90 -8.30 2.07 -13.94
C ASN A 90 -7.47 1.22 -14.91
N PHE A 91 -6.93 1.81 -15.98
CA PHE A 91 -6.13 1.09 -16.97
C PHE A 91 -4.88 0.46 -16.33
N PHE A 92 -4.12 1.25 -15.55
CA PHE A 92 -2.95 0.73 -14.86
C PHE A 92 -3.31 -0.21 -13.70
N GLY A 93 -4.44 0.02 -13.03
CA GLY A 93 -4.98 -0.89 -12.02
C GLY A 93 -5.32 -2.26 -12.61
N ASN A 94 -5.97 -2.29 -13.77
CA ASN A 94 -6.29 -3.52 -14.50
C ASN A 94 -5.02 -4.26 -14.95
N LEU A 95 -3.98 -3.55 -15.39
CA LEU A 95 -2.69 -4.19 -15.69
C LEU A 95 -2.01 -4.77 -14.44
N LYS A 96 -2.12 -4.08 -13.29
CA LYS A 96 -1.60 -4.58 -12.01
C LYS A 96 -2.32 -5.86 -11.56
N THR A 97 -3.60 -6.05 -11.91
CA THR A 97 -4.36 -7.28 -11.60
C THR A 97 -3.67 -8.55 -12.10
N ILE A 98 -2.89 -8.49 -13.19
CA ILE A 98 -2.12 -9.64 -13.67
C ILE A 98 -1.10 -10.09 -12.61
N ASN A 99 -0.43 -9.13 -11.96
CA ASN A 99 0.50 -9.43 -10.88
C ASN A 99 -0.23 -9.95 -9.63
N THR A 100 -1.40 -9.38 -9.33
CA THR A 100 -2.26 -9.85 -8.23
C THR A 100 -2.63 -11.32 -8.41
N VAL A 101 -3.15 -11.71 -9.58
CA VAL A 101 -3.48 -13.11 -9.90
C VAL A 101 -2.27 -14.05 -9.76
N LEU A 102 -1.09 -13.62 -10.20
CA LEU A 102 0.13 -14.42 -10.03
C LEU A 102 0.45 -14.65 -8.55
N ASN A 103 0.32 -13.61 -7.72
CA ASN A 103 0.55 -13.69 -6.29
C ASN A 103 -0.53 -14.52 -5.58
N ASP A 104 -1.82 -14.38 -5.92
CA ASP A 104 -2.88 -15.24 -5.41
C ASP A 104 -2.57 -16.72 -5.62
N MET A 105 -2.12 -17.07 -6.83
CA MET A 105 -1.75 -18.45 -7.15
C MET A 105 -0.54 -18.92 -6.33
N MET A 106 0.47 -18.06 -6.14
CA MET A 106 1.64 -18.38 -5.31
C MET A 106 1.31 -18.48 -3.82
N GLN A 107 0.27 -17.78 -3.36
CA GLN A 107 -0.26 -17.82 -2.00
C GLN A 107 -1.33 -18.92 -1.82
N ALA A 108 -1.62 -19.71 -2.87
CA ALA A 108 -2.68 -20.73 -2.89
C ALA A 108 -4.11 -20.19 -2.64
N LYS A 109 -4.35 -18.91 -2.91
CA LYS A 109 -5.65 -18.23 -2.82
C LYS A 109 -6.46 -18.39 -4.12
N PHE A 110 -6.83 -19.63 -4.45
CA PHE A 110 -7.45 -19.94 -5.75
C PHE A 110 -8.78 -19.23 -6.00
N GLN A 111 -9.58 -19.00 -4.96
CA GLN A 111 -10.86 -18.29 -5.11
C GLN A 111 -10.62 -16.81 -5.47
N GLN A 112 -9.78 -16.13 -4.70
CA GLN A 112 -9.40 -14.74 -4.94
C GLN A 112 -8.78 -14.56 -6.33
N GLY A 113 -7.83 -15.42 -6.70
CA GLY A 113 -7.24 -15.39 -8.04
C GLY A 113 -8.24 -15.61 -9.18
N ALA A 114 -9.31 -16.39 -8.97
CA ALA A 114 -10.38 -16.55 -9.95
C ALA A 114 -11.25 -15.29 -10.06
N GLU A 115 -11.56 -14.64 -8.93
CA GLU A 115 -12.31 -13.37 -8.88
C GLU A 115 -11.52 -12.26 -9.59
N ASP A 116 -10.23 -12.11 -9.28
CA ASP A 116 -9.34 -11.12 -9.91
C ASP A 116 -9.10 -11.39 -11.40
N THR A 117 -9.01 -12.67 -11.79
CA THR A 117 -8.99 -13.04 -13.21
C THR A 117 -10.30 -12.61 -13.89
N GLY A 118 -11.44 -12.83 -13.24
CA GLY A 118 -12.74 -12.36 -13.71
C GLY A 118 -12.78 -10.85 -13.89
N ARG A 119 -12.29 -10.10 -12.89
CA ARG A 119 -12.18 -8.63 -12.94
C ARG A 119 -11.35 -8.18 -14.12
N PHE A 120 -10.16 -8.76 -14.29
CA PHE A 120 -9.26 -8.44 -15.39
C PHE A 120 -9.94 -8.68 -16.75
N LEU A 121 -10.62 -9.81 -16.93
CA LEU A 121 -11.28 -10.14 -18.19
C LEU A 121 -12.45 -9.18 -18.49
N VAL A 122 -13.29 -8.89 -17.50
CA VAL A 122 -14.43 -7.98 -17.66
C VAL A 122 -13.96 -6.57 -17.99
N ASN A 123 -13.01 -6.03 -17.22
CA ASN A 123 -12.47 -4.70 -17.43
C ASN A 123 -11.70 -4.61 -18.76
N SER A 124 -10.96 -5.66 -19.13
CA SER A 124 -10.24 -5.68 -20.40
C SER A 124 -11.16 -5.75 -21.62
N THR A 125 -12.29 -6.43 -21.52
CA THR A 125 -13.23 -6.64 -22.65
C THR A 125 -14.33 -5.58 -22.69
N VAL A 126 -15.21 -5.57 -21.68
CA VAL A 126 -16.35 -4.65 -21.57
C VAL A 126 -15.88 -3.27 -21.14
N GLY A 127 -14.91 -3.21 -20.24
CA GLY A 127 -14.35 -1.96 -19.72
C GLY A 127 -13.33 -1.26 -20.64
N LEU A 128 -13.24 -1.64 -21.92
CA LEU A 128 -12.30 -1.11 -22.90
C LEU A 128 -10.84 -1.11 -22.41
N LEU A 129 -10.23 -2.30 -22.29
CA LEU A 129 -8.86 -2.50 -21.80
C LEU A 129 -8.62 -2.03 -20.35
N GLY A 130 -9.69 -1.85 -19.59
CA GLY A 130 -9.65 -1.38 -18.21
C GLY A 130 -9.77 0.13 -18.05
N LEU A 131 -10.14 0.89 -19.09
CA LEU A 131 -10.47 2.31 -18.91
C LEU A 131 -11.70 2.51 -18.01
N PHE A 132 -12.66 1.58 -18.06
CA PHE A 132 -13.85 1.56 -17.21
C PHE A 132 -13.83 0.35 -16.29
N ASP A 133 -14.05 0.57 -15.00
CA ASP A 133 -14.12 -0.48 -13.99
C ASP A 133 -15.53 -1.07 -13.91
N VAL A 134 -15.89 -1.84 -14.93
CA VAL A 134 -17.19 -2.52 -15.03
C VAL A 134 -17.29 -3.69 -14.04
N ALA A 135 -16.15 -4.27 -13.69
CA ALA A 135 -16.09 -5.40 -12.77
C ALA A 135 -16.61 -5.06 -11.36
N SER A 136 -16.33 -3.85 -10.88
CA SER A 136 -16.85 -3.37 -9.58
C SER A 136 -18.37 -3.18 -9.59
N GLU A 137 -18.94 -2.71 -10.70
CA GLU A 137 -20.39 -2.53 -10.86
C GLU A 137 -21.17 -3.86 -10.82
N ILE A 138 -20.51 -4.97 -11.14
CA ILE A 138 -21.09 -6.33 -11.08
C ILE A 138 -20.73 -7.08 -9.79
N GLY A 139 -20.13 -6.40 -8.82
CA GLY A 139 -19.88 -6.93 -7.48
C GLY A 139 -18.63 -7.81 -7.34
N LEU A 140 -17.68 -7.72 -8.27
CA LEU A 140 -16.38 -8.34 -8.06
C LEU A 140 -15.53 -7.43 -7.19
N GLU A 141 -15.05 -7.88 -6.02
CA GLU A 141 -14.19 -7.07 -5.15
C GLU A 141 -12.78 -6.93 -5.72
N GLN A 142 -12.20 -5.74 -5.66
CA GLN A 142 -10.80 -5.55 -6.04
C GLN A 142 -9.88 -5.99 -4.89
N HIS A 143 -8.99 -6.93 -5.18
CA HIS A 143 -7.93 -7.30 -4.25
C HIS A 143 -6.59 -6.68 -4.67
N GLU A 144 -5.66 -6.65 -3.71
CA GLU A 144 -4.30 -6.22 -3.93
C GLU A 144 -3.35 -7.22 -3.27
N GLU A 145 -2.59 -7.91 -4.13
CA GLU A 145 -1.56 -8.86 -3.76
C GLU A 145 -0.25 -8.52 -4.49
N ASP A 146 0.84 -8.55 -3.74
CA ASP A 146 2.20 -8.34 -4.22
C ASP A 146 3.16 -9.43 -3.73
N PHE A 147 4.38 -9.44 -4.29
CA PHE A 147 5.34 -10.49 -3.96
C PHE A 147 5.88 -10.38 -2.53
N ASP A 148 5.82 -9.21 -1.90
CA ASP A 148 6.16 -9.05 -0.49
C ASP A 148 5.13 -9.74 0.44
N GLN A 149 3.83 -9.65 0.13
CA GLN A 149 2.78 -10.45 0.79
C GLN A 149 3.00 -11.94 0.54
N THR A 150 3.31 -12.34 -0.69
CA THR A 150 3.62 -13.74 -1.01
C THR A 150 4.76 -14.26 -0.14
N LEU A 151 5.89 -13.54 -0.06
CA LEU A 151 7.01 -13.92 0.80
C LEU A 151 6.59 -13.99 2.29
N SER A 152 5.65 -13.16 2.72
CA SER A 152 5.05 -13.24 4.06
C SER A 152 4.32 -14.57 4.31
N VAL A 153 3.49 -15.01 3.36
CA VAL A 153 2.79 -16.31 3.44
C VAL A 153 3.78 -17.48 3.51
N TRP A 154 4.93 -17.36 2.85
CA TRP A 154 6.01 -18.34 2.90
C TRP A 154 6.94 -18.20 4.13
N GLY A 155 6.59 -17.35 5.10
CA GLY A 155 7.29 -17.22 6.37
C GLY A 155 8.57 -16.38 6.34
N VAL A 156 8.78 -15.58 5.28
CA VAL A 156 9.90 -14.64 5.25
C VAL A 156 9.52 -13.41 6.09
N PRO A 157 10.29 -13.04 7.13
CA PRO A 157 10.00 -11.88 7.95
C PRO A 157 10.15 -10.58 7.15
N SER A 158 9.40 -9.55 7.50
CA SER A 158 9.44 -8.24 6.81
C SER A 158 10.83 -7.62 6.92
N GLY A 159 11.42 -7.72 8.12
CA GLY A 159 12.73 -7.20 8.47
C GLY A 159 12.75 -5.67 8.55
N SER A 160 13.91 -5.06 8.35
CA SER A 160 14.10 -3.65 8.66
C SER A 160 13.37 -2.71 7.69
N TYR A 161 12.84 -1.61 8.22
CA TYR A 161 12.32 -0.50 7.44
C TYR A 161 13.44 0.20 6.66
N LEU A 162 13.15 0.52 5.40
CA LEU A 162 14.07 1.19 4.50
C LEU A 162 13.32 2.29 3.74
N VAL A 163 14.03 3.38 3.43
CA VAL A 163 13.54 4.37 2.47
C VAL A 163 14.43 4.32 1.24
N LEU A 164 13.82 4.06 0.08
CA LEU A 164 14.50 3.98 -1.20
C LEU A 164 14.43 5.32 -1.94
N PRO A 165 15.50 5.74 -2.64
CA PRO A 165 15.46 6.93 -3.49
C PRO A 165 14.38 6.80 -4.58
N PHE A 166 13.62 7.87 -4.81
CA PHE A 166 12.52 7.99 -5.80
C PHE A 166 11.30 7.10 -5.58
N ILE A 167 11.45 5.97 -4.87
CA ILE A 167 10.39 4.99 -4.65
C ILE A 167 9.67 5.27 -3.32
N GLY A 168 10.43 5.53 -2.24
CA GLY A 168 9.86 5.80 -0.92
C GLY A 168 10.00 4.62 0.07
N PRO A 169 9.06 4.49 1.02
CA PRO A 169 9.07 3.45 2.06
C PRO A 169 9.08 2.02 1.50
N SER A 170 9.88 1.13 2.12
CA SER A 170 9.98 -0.29 1.82
C SER A 170 10.44 -1.06 3.08
N THR A 171 10.44 -2.38 3.03
CA THR A 171 11.14 -3.24 3.99
C THR A 171 12.24 -4.03 3.30
N THR A 172 13.12 -4.69 4.06
CA THR A 172 14.15 -5.58 3.50
C THR A 172 13.57 -6.71 2.65
N ARG A 173 12.40 -7.23 3.02
CA ARG A 173 11.63 -8.20 2.22
C ARG A 173 10.93 -7.54 1.03
N GLY A 174 10.44 -6.31 1.22
CA GLY A 174 9.78 -5.53 0.19
C GLY A 174 10.66 -5.17 -1.01
N VAL A 175 11.98 -5.02 -0.83
CA VAL A 175 12.89 -4.67 -1.94
C VAL A 175 12.91 -5.74 -3.05
N PRO A 176 13.25 -7.02 -2.79
CA PRO A 176 13.14 -8.06 -3.80
C PRO A 176 11.68 -8.30 -4.24
N GLY A 177 10.70 -8.06 -3.36
CA GLY A 177 9.26 -7.98 -3.67
C GLY A 177 8.99 -7.08 -4.87
N ALA A 178 9.27 -5.79 -4.69
CA ALA A 178 9.05 -4.75 -5.69
C ALA A 178 9.78 -5.02 -7.03
N ILE A 179 10.96 -5.64 -7.00
CA ILE A 179 11.68 -6.04 -8.23
C ILE A 179 10.89 -7.12 -8.99
N PHE A 180 10.41 -8.15 -8.29
CA PHE A 180 9.58 -9.19 -8.88
C PHE A 180 8.29 -8.61 -9.42
N ASP A 181 7.60 -7.79 -8.63
CA ASP A 181 6.34 -7.15 -9.01
C ASP A 181 6.50 -6.25 -10.25
N THR A 182 7.60 -5.50 -10.30
CA THR A 182 7.95 -4.69 -11.48
C THR A 182 8.19 -5.59 -12.70
N ALA A 183 8.90 -6.71 -12.54
CA ALA A 183 9.17 -7.64 -13.64
C ALA A 183 7.92 -8.40 -14.11
N ALA A 184 6.97 -8.68 -13.20
CA ALA A 184 5.71 -9.36 -13.50
C ALA A 184 4.66 -8.43 -14.12
N ASN A 185 4.76 -7.11 -13.87
CA ASN A 185 3.79 -6.14 -14.37
C ASN A 185 4.06 -5.75 -15.84
N PRO A 186 3.11 -6.00 -16.77
CA PRO A 186 3.25 -5.57 -18.18
C PRO A 186 3.46 -4.07 -18.35
N ALA A 187 2.94 -3.25 -17.42
CA ALA A 187 3.13 -1.80 -17.42
C ALA A 187 4.60 -1.38 -17.30
N SER A 188 5.49 -2.24 -16.82
CA SER A 188 6.92 -1.93 -16.70
C SER A 188 7.65 -2.00 -18.05
N TYR A 189 7.05 -2.63 -19.06
CA TYR A 189 7.63 -2.84 -20.38
C TYR A 189 7.12 -1.87 -21.44
N VAL A 190 6.15 -1.02 -21.09
CA VAL A 190 5.68 0.06 -21.98
C VAL A 190 6.72 1.19 -22.02
N GLY A 191 6.67 2.02 -23.06
CA GLY A 191 7.62 3.12 -23.21
C GLY A 191 7.57 4.14 -22.06
N VAL A 192 8.70 4.78 -21.78
CA VAL A 192 8.87 5.81 -20.74
C VAL A 192 7.74 6.86 -20.69
N PRO A 193 7.20 7.38 -21.82
CA PRO A 193 6.10 8.35 -21.75
C PRO A 193 4.85 7.83 -21.06
N VAL A 194 4.52 6.54 -21.22
CA VAL A 194 3.32 5.93 -20.64
C VAL A 194 3.53 5.69 -19.14
N GLN A 195 4.71 5.25 -18.72
CA GLN A 195 5.08 5.11 -17.31
C GLN A 195 5.07 6.47 -16.59
N LEU A 196 5.53 7.54 -17.27
CA LEU A 196 5.49 8.89 -16.71
C LEU A 196 4.04 9.34 -16.47
N VAL A 197 3.12 9.06 -17.39
CA VAL A 197 1.69 9.34 -17.18
C VAL A 197 1.15 8.60 -15.97
N GLN A 198 1.50 7.32 -15.78
CA GLN A 198 1.12 6.57 -14.58
C GLN A 198 1.64 7.25 -13.31
N MET A 199 2.94 7.57 -13.27
CA MET A 199 3.58 8.19 -12.11
C MET A 199 2.93 9.55 -11.77
N LEU A 200 2.67 10.38 -12.78
CA LEU A 200 2.03 11.68 -12.59
C LEU A 200 0.59 11.53 -12.13
N ASN A 201 -0.17 10.59 -12.69
CA ASN A 201 -1.55 10.32 -12.29
C ASN A 201 -1.62 9.84 -10.83
N THR A 202 -0.76 8.88 -10.45
CA THR A 202 -0.67 8.40 -9.05
C THR A 202 -0.31 9.54 -8.10
N ARG A 203 0.69 10.36 -8.43
CA ARG A 203 1.09 11.49 -7.58
C ARG A 203 0.01 12.58 -7.48
N ALA A 204 -0.71 12.85 -8.56
CA ALA A 204 -1.82 13.80 -8.59
C ALA A 204 -2.99 13.34 -7.70
N ASN A 205 -3.33 12.05 -7.74
CA ASN A 205 -4.38 11.46 -6.90
C ASN A 205 -3.99 11.40 -5.41
N ALA A 206 -2.69 11.36 -5.10
CA ALA A 206 -2.18 11.32 -3.72
C ALA A 206 -2.09 12.69 -3.02
N GLU A 207 -2.35 13.82 -3.71
CA GLU A 207 -2.06 15.16 -3.19
C GLU A 207 -2.79 15.48 -1.87
N GLY A 208 -4.05 15.04 -1.72
CA GLY A 208 -4.83 15.28 -0.50
C GLY A 208 -4.22 14.58 0.72
N ALA A 209 -3.84 13.32 0.57
CA ALA A 209 -3.22 12.53 1.63
C ALA A 209 -1.85 13.09 2.02
N LEU A 210 -1.03 13.50 1.04
CA LEU A 210 0.30 14.05 1.30
C LEU A 210 0.25 15.38 2.06
N LYS A 211 -0.68 16.28 1.70
CA LYS A 211 -0.86 17.54 2.43
C LYS A 211 -1.27 17.33 3.89
N PHE A 212 -2.10 16.32 4.14
CA PHE A 212 -2.48 15.96 5.51
C PHE A 212 -1.26 15.54 6.33
N VAL A 213 -0.36 14.71 5.78
CA VAL A 213 0.88 14.30 6.46
C VAL A 213 1.75 15.51 6.79
N ASP A 214 1.98 16.39 5.81
CA ASP A 214 2.86 17.55 5.97
C ASP A 214 2.33 18.58 6.99
N GLU A 215 1.01 18.73 7.10
CA GLU A 215 0.37 19.73 7.95
C GLU A 215 0.00 19.22 9.35
N ALA A 216 -0.35 17.94 9.48
CA ALA A 216 -0.83 17.36 10.74
C ALA A 216 0.27 16.64 11.55
N ALA A 217 1.33 16.15 10.92
CA ALA A 217 2.34 15.35 11.61
C ALA A 217 3.42 16.22 12.27
N LEU A 218 3.70 15.98 13.56
CA LEU A 218 4.83 16.60 14.26
C LEU A 218 6.19 16.14 13.69
N ASP A 219 6.29 14.86 13.34
CA ASP A 219 7.42 14.28 12.60
C ASP A 219 6.86 13.49 11.39
N PRO A 220 6.83 14.08 10.18
CA PRO A 220 6.32 13.44 8.98
C PRO A 220 7.01 12.12 8.63
N TYR A 221 8.31 11.99 8.96
CA TYR A 221 9.05 10.77 8.71
C TYR A 221 8.55 9.62 9.58
N VAL A 222 8.43 9.85 10.89
CA VAL A 222 7.95 8.83 11.83
C VAL A 222 6.52 8.45 11.49
N PHE A 223 5.65 9.45 11.23
CA PHE A 223 4.27 9.19 10.81
C PHE A 223 4.20 8.30 9.56
N THR A 224 4.98 8.64 8.52
CA THR A 224 5.01 7.85 7.27
C THR A 224 5.52 6.44 7.51
N ARG A 225 6.54 6.27 8.36
CA ARG A 225 7.09 4.96 8.72
C ARG A 225 6.06 4.08 9.42
N GLU A 226 5.45 4.58 10.48
CA GLU A 226 4.47 3.79 11.26
C GLU A 226 3.25 3.45 10.42
N ALA A 227 2.71 4.42 9.68
CA ALA A 227 1.58 4.18 8.78
C ALA A 227 1.92 3.13 7.70
N PHE A 228 3.13 3.18 7.13
CA PHE A 228 3.57 2.19 6.15
C PHE A 228 3.69 0.79 6.77
N LEU A 229 4.32 0.65 7.94
CA LEU A 229 4.50 -0.65 8.60
C LEU A 229 3.15 -1.26 9.00
N GLN A 230 2.24 -0.45 9.55
CA GLN A 230 0.88 -0.86 9.87
C GLN A 230 0.11 -1.30 8.62
N TRP A 231 0.21 -0.54 7.53
CA TRP A 231 -0.42 -0.91 6.26
C TRP A 231 0.14 -2.22 5.69
N ARG A 232 1.47 -2.43 5.71
CA ARG A 232 2.08 -3.70 5.27
C ARG A 232 1.65 -4.88 6.13
N HIS A 233 1.55 -4.69 7.45
CA HIS A 233 1.07 -5.72 8.35
C HIS A 233 -0.40 -6.08 8.07
N PHE A 234 -1.25 -5.07 7.85
CA PHE A 234 -2.64 -5.25 7.46
C PHE A 234 -2.78 -6.02 6.13
N MET A 235 -2.00 -5.65 5.12
CA MET A 235 -1.98 -6.32 3.81
C MET A 235 -1.49 -7.78 3.91
N ALA A 236 -0.50 -8.05 4.75
CA ALA A 236 0.00 -9.42 4.97
C ALA A 236 -1.02 -10.33 5.69
N LYS A 237 -1.99 -9.75 6.41
CA LYS A 237 -3.08 -10.46 7.10
C LYS A 237 -4.40 -10.44 6.32
N ASP A 238 -4.40 -10.10 5.02
CA ASP A 238 -5.60 -10.01 4.17
C ASP A 238 -6.69 -9.10 4.73
N GLY A 239 -6.26 -8.02 5.38
CA GLY A 239 -7.14 -7.06 6.04
C GLY A 239 -7.86 -7.58 7.27
N ALA A 240 -7.48 -8.75 7.80
CA ALA A 240 -7.94 -9.21 9.09
C ALA A 240 -7.22 -8.42 10.20
N VAL A 241 -8.00 -7.68 10.98
CA VAL A 241 -7.56 -7.19 12.29
C VAL A 241 -7.83 -8.33 13.26
N GLU A 242 -6.75 -8.93 13.77
CA GLU A 242 -6.81 -9.83 14.91
C GLU A 242 -6.97 -8.93 16.13
N LEU A 243 -8.19 -8.83 16.66
CA LEU A 243 -8.40 -8.27 17.99
C LEU A 243 -8.02 -9.37 18.96
N GLU A 244 -6.92 -9.18 19.68
CA GLU A 244 -6.58 -10.10 20.77
C GLU A 244 -7.63 -9.98 21.88
N GLY A 245 -7.81 -11.05 22.65
CA GLY A 245 -8.87 -11.11 23.67
C GLY A 245 -8.79 -9.98 24.71
N ASP A 246 -7.60 -9.43 24.93
CA ASP A 246 -7.39 -8.29 25.84
C ASP A 246 -7.91 -6.97 25.25
N ASP A 247 -7.73 -6.73 23.94
CA ASP A 247 -8.30 -5.55 23.25
C ASP A 247 -9.84 -5.58 23.25
N LEU A 248 -10.43 -6.78 23.22
CA LEU A 248 -11.89 -6.95 23.31
C LEU A 248 -12.41 -6.74 24.74
N MET A 249 -11.64 -7.12 25.76
CA MET A 249 -12.01 -6.86 27.16
C MET A 249 -11.91 -5.37 27.48
N ASP A 250 -10.87 -4.67 27.02
CA ASP A 250 -10.74 -3.22 27.20
C ASP A 250 -11.87 -2.46 26.47
N PHE A 251 -12.26 -2.90 25.26
CA PHE A 251 -13.36 -2.29 24.51
C PHE A 251 -14.75 -2.61 25.10
N GLU A 252 -14.96 -3.81 25.66
CA GLU A 252 -16.17 -4.15 26.41
C GLU A 252 -16.26 -3.36 27.72
N ASP A 253 -15.16 -3.22 28.47
CA ASP A 253 -15.13 -2.45 29.72
C ASP A 253 -15.44 -0.97 29.47
N GLU A 254 -14.93 -0.38 28.38
CA GLU A 254 -15.21 1.01 27.99
C GLU A 254 -16.68 1.20 27.53
N LEU A 255 -17.28 0.21 26.86
CA LEU A 255 -18.71 0.22 26.52
C LEU A 255 -19.64 -0.01 27.72
N MET A 256 -19.16 -0.71 28.75
CA MET A 256 -19.90 -1.01 29.98
C MET A 256 -19.84 0.15 30.97
N ASP A 257 -18.75 0.92 31.02
CA ASP A 257 -18.62 2.12 31.86
C ASP A 257 -19.59 3.24 31.39
N ASP A 258 -19.80 3.38 30.08
CA ASP A 258 -20.80 4.32 29.51
C ASP A 258 -22.26 3.87 29.73
N ALA A 259 -22.49 2.58 30.00
CA ALA A 259 -23.82 2.03 30.25
C ALA A 259 -24.28 2.17 31.72
N ASP A 260 -23.37 2.40 32.67
CA ASP A 260 -23.69 2.55 34.10
C ASP A 260 -24.32 3.92 34.43
N ASP A 261 -24.12 4.93 33.56
CA ASP A 261 -24.71 6.26 33.75
C ASP A 261 -26.21 6.35 33.37
N THR A 262 -26.83 5.26 32.88
CA THR A 262 -28.24 5.31 32.41
C THR A 262 -29.22 4.36 33.10
N GLN A 263 -28.88 3.66 34.19
CA GLN A 263 -29.84 2.77 34.86
C GLN A 263 -29.99 2.99 36.37
N ALA A 264 -30.60 4.11 36.72
CA ALA A 264 -31.29 4.26 38.00
C ALA A 264 -32.77 4.61 37.77
N GLU A 265 -33.58 3.64 37.34
CA GLU A 265 -34.98 3.47 37.77
C GLU A 265 -35.66 2.30 37.02
N THR A 266 -35.79 1.15 37.68
CA THR A 266 -37.08 0.53 38.08
C THR A 266 -36.92 -0.98 38.32
N ALA A 267 -37.65 -1.45 39.32
CA ALA A 267 -37.48 -2.73 40.00
C ALA A 267 -38.07 -3.95 39.25
N ALA A 268 -37.49 -5.12 39.53
CA ALA A 268 -37.90 -6.46 39.11
C ALA A 268 -39.31 -6.88 39.62
N PRO A 269 -39.93 -8.01 39.18
CA PRO A 269 -39.38 -9.35 39.48
C PRO A 269 -39.59 -10.47 38.43
N GLY A 270 -38.62 -11.39 38.38
CA GLY A 270 -38.85 -12.85 38.42
C GLY A 270 -38.90 -13.62 37.09
N GLY A 271 -38.06 -14.66 36.99
CA GLY A 271 -38.35 -15.84 36.16
C GLY A 271 -37.17 -16.45 35.39
N ASP A 272 -36.60 -17.51 35.97
CA ASP A 272 -36.03 -18.70 35.33
C ASP A 272 -34.77 -18.59 34.44
N THR A 273 -33.66 -18.97 35.07
CA THR A 273 -32.42 -19.49 34.46
C THR A 273 -32.69 -20.66 33.52
N LYS A 274 -32.30 -20.53 32.24
CA LYS A 274 -31.80 -21.66 31.43
C LYS A 274 -30.66 -21.21 30.51
N ALA A 275 -29.50 -21.79 30.81
CA ALA A 275 -28.42 -22.21 29.91
C ALA A 275 -28.29 -21.49 28.55
N VAL A 276 -27.25 -20.66 28.44
CA VAL A 276 -26.51 -20.45 27.19
C VAL A 276 -25.02 -20.53 27.55
N GLU A 277 -24.55 -21.74 27.85
CA GLU A 277 -23.16 -22.10 27.54
C GLU A 277 -23.13 -22.47 26.05
N ASP A 278 -21.99 -22.21 25.40
CA ASP A 278 -21.68 -22.42 23.97
C ASP A 278 -22.11 -21.34 22.97
N GLU A 279 -21.48 -20.15 23.03
CA GLU A 279 -21.09 -19.41 21.80
C GLU A 279 -19.69 -18.78 21.90
N LYS A 280 -18.76 -19.41 22.63
CA LYS A 280 -17.33 -19.08 22.53
C LYS A 280 -16.74 -19.73 21.27
N ALA A 281 -16.79 -19.01 20.14
CA ALA A 281 -15.84 -19.06 19.01
C ALA A 281 -16.52 -18.65 17.70
N LYS A 282 -16.81 -17.36 17.53
CA LYS A 282 -16.85 -16.76 16.19
C LYS A 282 -16.03 -15.49 16.24
N GLY A 283 -14.76 -15.62 15.81
CA GLY A 283 -13.94 -14.45 15.55
C GLY A 283 -14.64 -13.57 14.51
N TYR A 284 -14.97 -12.35 14.90
CA TYR A 284 -15.55 -11.36 13.99
C TYR A 284 -14.40 -10.78 13.17
N LYS A 285 -14.32 -11.16 11.88
CA LYS A 285 -13.43 -10.49 10.93
C LYS A 285 -14.06 -9.14 10.53
N LEU A 286 -13.61 -8.04 11.11
CA LEU A 286 -13.88 -6.70 10.57
C LEU A 286 -12.96 -6.47 9.37
N LYS A 287 -13.52 -6.55 8.16
CA LYS A 287 -12.84 -6.08 6.94
C LYS A 287 -12.90 -4.54 6.93
N LEU A 288 -11.78 -3.87 7.18
CA LEU A 288 -11.66 -2.45 6.84
C LEU A 288 -11.42 -2.34 5.33
N SER A 289 -12.37 -1.74 4.59
CA SER A 289 -12.14 -1.36 3.20
C SER A 289 -11.09 -0.24 3.16
N PRO A 290 -10.03 -0.34 2.33
CA PRO A 290 -9.03 0.70 2.18
C PRO A 290 -9.55 1.80 1.23
N GLU A 291 -10.70 2.39 1.52
CA GLU A 291 -11.09 3.63 0.83
C GLU A 291 -10.44 4.81 1.56
N LEU A 292 -9.34 5.30 0.99
CA LEU A 292 -8.92 6.67 1.22
C LEU A 292 -10.13 7.59 0.97
N PRO A 293 -10.45 8.56 1.85
CA PRO A 293 -11.58 9.44 1.64
C PRO A 293 -11.38 10.17 0.30
N THR A 294 -12.27 9.88 -0.66
CA THR A 294 -12.39 10.69 -1.86
C THR A 294 -12.76 12.11 -1.41
N PRO A 295 -12.08 13.15 -1.91
CA PRO A 295 -12.41 14.51 -1.51
C PRO A 295 -13.86 14.78 -1.89
N ALA A 296 -14.69 15.01 -0.87
CA ALA A 296 -16.08 15.38 -1.03
C ALA A 296 -16.17 16.58 -1.98
N ASN A 297 -16.96 16.39 -3.04
CA ASN A 297 -17.30 17.43 -4.00
C ASN A 297 -17.99 18.60 -3.26
N THR A 298 -17.25 19.65 -2.95
CA THR A 298 -17.77 20.87 -2.33
C THR A 298 -18.16 21.90 -3.40
N ASP A 299 -18.98 21.48 -4.37
CA ASP A 299 -19.78 22.40 -5.18
C ASP A 299 -21.04 22.83 -4.39
N THR A 300 -20.85 23.62 -3.33
CA THR A 300 -21.94 24.43 -2.79
C THR A 300 -21.58 25.90 -2.98
N LYS A 301 -22.13 26.48 -4.05
CA LYS A 301 -22.10 27.92 -4.32
C LYS A 301 -22.69 28.68 -3.11
N ALA A 302 -21.83 29.19 -2.25
CA ALA A 302 -22.21 30.18 -1.24
C ALA A 302 -22.53 31.51 -1.97
N LYS A 303 -23.83 31.75 -2.14
CA LYS A 303 -24.41 32.97 -2.69
C LYS A 303 -24.26 34.07 -1.65
N ILE A 304 -23.21 34.89 -1.75
CA ILE A 304 -23.07 36.09 -0.93
C ILE A 304 -24.02 37.16 -1.49
N ALA A 305 -25.12 37.42 -0.78
CA ALA A 305 -25.94 38.62 -0.94
C ALA A 305 -25.47 39.69 0.07
N PRO A 306 -25.38 40.97 -0.32
CA PRO A 306 -24.90 42.02 0.56
C PRO A 306 -26.06 42.55 1.42
N GLN A 307 -25.81 42.84 2.70
CA GLN A 307 -26.63 43.80 3.42
C GLN A 307 -25.76 44.77 4.20
N VAL A 308 -25.97 46.02 3.84
CA VAL A 308 -25.50 47.26 4.46
C VAL A 308 -26.42 47.55 5.65
N GLN A 309 -25.85 47.82 6.82
CA GLN A 309 -26.09 49.03 7.64
C GLN A 309 -25.09 49.05 8.80
#